data_AF-G7E720-F1
#
_entry.id   AF-G7E720-F1
#
_cell.length_a   1.000
_cell.length_b   1.000
_cell.length_c   1.000
_cell.angle_alpha   90.00
_cell.angle_beta   90.00
_cell.angle_gamma   90.00
#
_symmetry.space_group_name_H-M   'P 1'
#
loop_
_entity.id
_entity.type
_entity.pdbx_description
1 polymer ?
#
loop_
_entity_poly.entity_id
_entity_poly.type
_entity_poly.pdbx_seq_one_letter_code
_entity_poly.pdbx_strand_id
1 'polypeptide(L)'
;MLVSLCLLALLTIAHADPITKARTFCMILQPCELECTLTKGDGIPYEFKVFTKTAEQKEKIRLDPEKKDHAVDCGNVPCRARPSNLSPDMQAWDIQTLREQNTNRVVGGVVDAAIMNHCCSVQERLTFFTQLVRGAPMSIYDRYYDLRCDKFGMNAKTPLPAMCSGAFPGDRRTIWPLKCSMTVGTCGIAWGTVLPGRVCQFDRPQPM
;
A
#
# COMPACT_ATOMS: atom_id res chain seq x y z
N MET A 1 -5.27 -68.90 15.18
CA MET A 1 -5.73 -67.97 14.13
C MET A 1 -5.72 -66.57 14.76
N LEU A 2 -4.74 -65.71 14.45
CA LEU A 2 -4.79 -64.70 13.38
C LEU A 2 -6.03 -63.80 13.60
N VAL A 3 -5.96 -62.50 13.89
CA VAL A 3 -5.04 -61.46 13.39
C VAL A 3 -5.06 -60.27 14.37
N SER A 4 -3.88 -59.81 14.75
CA SER A 4 -3.63 -58.45 15.25
C SER A 4 -3.75 -57.47 14.10
N LEU A 5 -4.60 -56.44 14.22
CA LEU A 5 -4.52 -55.27 13.37
C LEU A 5 -4.68 -54.02 14.24
N CYS A 6 -3.52 -53.48 14.61
CA CYS A 6 -3.33 -52.12 15.07
C CYS A 6 -4.11 -51.16 14.16
N LEU A 7 -5.18 -50.56 14.69
CA LEU A 7 -5.63 -49.24 14.25
C LEU A 7 -4.60 -48.21 14.72
N LEU A 8 -3.45 -48.16 14.06
CA LEU A 8 -2.66 -46.94 13.99
C LEU A 8 -3.26 -46.13 12.85
N ALA A 9 -4.34 -45.40 13.18
CA ALA A 9 -4.76 -44.28 12.37
C ALA A 9 -3.56 -43.34 12.29
N LEU A 10 -2.91 -43.33 11.13
CA LEU A 10 -1.99 -42.28 10.74
C LEU A 10 -2.73 -40.95 10.91
N LEU A 11 -2.51 -40.28 12.04
CA LEU A 11 -2.49 -38.84 12.06
C LEU A 11 -1.43 -38.46 11.02
N THR A 12 -1.88 -38.16 9.81
CA THR A 12 -1.11 -37.32 8.89
C THR A 12 -0.89 -36.02 9.62
N ILE A 13 0.27 -35.94 10.28
CA ILE A 13 0.85 -34.69 10.74
C ILE A 13 0.84 -33.82 9.48
N ALA A 14 -0.07 -32.84 9.47
CA ALA A 14 0.01 -31.72 8.55
C ALA A 14 1.44 -31.23 8.68
N HIS A 15 2.27 -31.51 7.68
CA HIS A 15 3.66 -31.12 7.70
C HIS A 15 3.62 -29.60 7.84
N ALA A 16 4.06 -29.09 8.98
CA ALA A 16 4.25 -27.67 9.15
C ALA A 16 5.14 -27.22 7.98
N ASP A 17 4.56 -26.43 7.07
CA ASP A 17 5.28 -25.98 5.88
C ASP A 17 6.61 -25.37 6.32
N PRO A 18 7.74 -25.76 5.69
CA PRO A 18 9.04 -25.33 6.16
C PRO A 18 9.11 -23.80 6.14
N ILE A 19 9.48 -23.22 7.28
CA ILE A 19 9.70 -21.78 7.44
C ILE A 19 10.75 -21.34 6.41
N THR A 20 10.45 -20.29 5.65
CA THR A 20 11.36 -19.78 4.63
C THR A 20 12.29 -18.72 5.21
N LYS A 21 13.60 -18.86 4.97
CA LYS A 21 14.61 -17.86 5.39
C LYS A 21 14.44 -16.50 4.74
N ALA A 22 13.77 -16.41 3.60
CA ALA A 22 13.42 -15.17 2.93
C ALA A 22 12.39 -15.47 1.84
N ARG A 23 11.52 -14.50 1.55
CA ARG A 23 10.44 -14.66 0.58
C ARG A 23 10.33 -13.47 -0.36
N THR A 24 10.07 -13.77 -1.62
CA THR A 24 9.86 -12.76 -2.66
C THR A 24 8.41 -12.80 -3.11
N PHE A 25 7.83 -11.63 -3.34
CA PHE A 25 6.48 -11.43 -3.87
C PHE A 25 6.56 -10.51 -5.09
N CYS A 26 5.74 -10.79 -6.09
CA CYS A 26 5.64 -10.00 -7.30
C CYS A 26 4.30 -9.27 -7.29
N MET A 27 4.31 -8.03 -6.86
CA MET A 27 3.11 -7.20 -6.68
C MET A 27 2.78 -6.44 -7.96
N ILE A 28 1.51 -6.39 -8.33
CA ILE A 28 0.99 -5.52 -9.37
C ILE A 28 -0.05 -4.60 -8.74
N LEU A 29 0.32 -3.34 -8.50
CA LEU A 29 -0.63 -2.30 -8.11
C LEU A 29 -1.43 -1.91 -9.35
N GLN A 30 -2.73 -2.20 -9.35
CA GLN A 30 -3.57 -1.97 -10.51
C GLN A 30 -3.80 -0.45 -10.75
N PRO A 31 -4.22 -0.06 -11.97
CA PRO A 31 -4.60 1.32 -12.26
C PRO A 31 -5.70 1.80 -11.31
N CYS A 32 -5.49 2.95 -10.67
CA CYS A 32 -6.40 3.46 -9.65
C CYS A 32 -6.92 4.84 -10.03
N GLU A 33 -8.24 4.97 -10.16
CA GLU A 33 -8.94 6.24 -10.38
C GLU A 33 -9.90 6.53 -9.23
N LEU A 34 -9.71 7.67 -8.56
CA LEU A 34 -10.44 8.02 -7.34
C LEU A 34 -11.15 9.35 -7.51
N GLU A 35 -12.34 9.46 -6.92
CA GLU A 35 -12.95 10.72 -6.50
C GLU A 35 -12.82 10.81 -4.98
N CYS A 36 -11.99 11.74 -4.51
CA CYS A 36 -11.79 12.01 -3.10
C CYS A 36 -12.43 13.34 -2.72
N THR A 37 -13.12 13.37 -1.59
CA THR A 37 -13.73 14.59 -1.05
C THR A 37 -13.06 14.97 0.26
N LEU A 38 -12.68 16.25 0.38
CA LEU A 38 -12.32 16.90 1.62
C LEU A 38 -13.46 17.86 1.99
N THR A 39 -14.08 17.66 3.15
CA THR A 39 -15.16 18.53 3.65
C THR A 39 -14.60 19.45 4.73
N LYS A 40 -15.02 20.71 4.70
CA LYS A 40 -14.68 21.70 5.72
C LYS A 40 -15.23 21.26 7.09
N GLY A 41 -14.45 21.42 8.15
CA GLY A 41 -14.82 20.96 9.49
C GLY A 41 -13.73 21.23 10.52
N ASP A 42 -13.79 20.55 11.66
CA ASP A 42 -12.84 20.72 12.76
C ASP A 42 -11.38 20.59 12.30
N GLY A 43 -10.69 21.72 12.16
CA GLY A 43 -9.29 21.79 11.73
C GLY A 43 -9.05 21.65 10.21
N ILE A 44 -10.09 21.59 9.39
CA ILE A 44 -10.01 21.54 7.91
C ILE A 44 -10.63 22.83 7.35
N PRO A 45 -9.83 23.80 6.87
CA PRO A 45 -10.34 25.10 6.43
C PRO A 45 -10.84 25.12 4.97
N TYR A 46 -10.55 24.06 4.20
CA TYR A 46 -10.81 23.96 2.76
C TYR A 46 -11.89 22.94 2.45
N GLU A 47 -12.57 23.11 1.31
CA GLU A 47 -13.51 22.12 0.79
C GLU A 47 -13.31 21.94 -0.72
N PHE A 48 -13.08 20.71 -1.15
CA PHE A 48 -12.97 20.38 -2.56
C PHE A 48 -13.17 18.89 -2.82
N LYS A 49 -13.42 18.60 -4.09
CA LYS A 49 -13.34 17.26 -4.67
C LYS A 49 -12.12 17.17 -5.57
N VAL A 50 -11.32 16.13 -5.38
CA VAL A 50 -10.17 15.83 -6.22
C VAL A 50 -10.36 14.51 -6.93
N PHE A 51 -10.08 14.52 -8.23
CA PHE A 51 -10.07 13.34 -9.09
C PHE A 51 -8.63 12.96 -9.37
N THR A 52 -8.26 11.74 -9.04
CA THR A 52 -6.89 11.24 -9.22
C THR A 52 -6.84 10.06 -10.17
N LYS A 53 -5.67 9.84 -10.78
CA LYS A 53 -5.39 8.68 -11.62
C LYS A 53 -3.94 8.25 -11.48
N THR A 54 -3.74 6.96 -11.24
CA THR A 54 -2.41 6.37 -11.19
C THR A 54 -2.36 5.13 -12.07
N ALA A 55 -1.30 5.03 -12.88
CA ALA A 55 -1.10 3.89 -13.77
C ALA A 55 -0.71 2.63 -13.01
N GLU A 56 -0.80 1.48 -13.67
CA GLU A 56 -0.30 0.20 -13.14
C GLU A 56 1.17 0.31 -12.73
N GLN A 57 1.54 -0.26 -11.59
CA GLN A 57 2.92 -0.37 -11.13
C GLN A 57 3.23 -1.83 -10.78
N LYS A 58 4.39 -2.30 -11.23
CA LYS A 58 4.85 -3.67 -11.01
C LYS A 58 6.07 -3.62 -10.12
N GLU A 59 5.98 -4.24 -8.96
CA GLU A 59 7.01 -4.16 -7.93
C GLU A 59 7.37 -5.55 -7.42
N LYS A 60 8.61 -5.69 -6.95
CA LYS A 60 9.09 -6.89 -6.28
C LYS A 60 9.31 -6.55 -4.83
N ILE A 61 8.68 -7.31 -3.93
CA ILE A 61 8.88 -7.17 -2.49
C ILE A 61 9.69 -8.37 -2.00
N ARG A 62 10.83 -8.12 -1.37
CA ARG A 62 11.64 -9.18 -0.75
C ARG A 62 11.70 -9.01 0.77
N LEU A 63 11.07 -9.95 1.48
CA LEU A 63 11.15 -10.05 2.92
C LEU A 63 12.28 -10.97 3.32
N ASP A 64 13.12 -10.49 4.25
CA ASP A 64 14.29 -11.18 4.74
C ASP A 64 14.34 -11.03 6.27
N PRO A 65 13.92 -12.03 7.06
CA PRO A 65 13.86 -11.95 8.52
C PRO A 65 15.20 -11.68 9.20
N GLU A 66 16.32 -11.90 8.52
CA GLU A 66 17.65 -11.53 9.03
C GLU A 66 17.89 -10.01 8.94
N LYS A 67 17.16 -9.30 8.07
CA LYS A 67 17.21 -7.84 7.92
C LYS A 67 16.14 -7.18 8.80
N LYS A 68 16.51 -6.90 10.05
CA LYS A 68 15.62 -6.27 11.03
C LYS A 68 15.20 -4.85 10.56
N ASP A 69 13.88 -4.64 10.54
CA ASP A 69 13.06 -3.42 10.46
C ASP A 69 13.23 -2.37 9.33
N HIS A 70 14.28 -2.34 8.50
CA HIS A 70 14.49 -1.13 7.67
C HIS A 70 14.88 -1.31 6.19
N ALA A 71 15.15 -2.52 5.71
CA ALA A 71 15.63 -2.73 4.34
C ALA A 71 14.80 -3.75 3.56
N VAL A 72 13.51 -3.45 3.37
CA VAL A 72 12.70 -4.16 2.37
C VAL A 72 12.85 -3.45 1.03
N ASP A 73 13.35 -4.20 0.05
CA ASP A 73 13.32 -3.79 -1.34
C ASP A 73 11.89 -4.01 -1.86
N CYS A 74 11.18 -2.90 -2.09
CA CYS A 74 9.87 -2.84 -2.75
C CYS A 74 10.00 -2.12 -4.11
N GLY A 75 11.18 -2.18 -4.73
CA GLY A 75 11.48 -1.53 -6.00
C GLY A 75 11.36 -0.01 -5.91
N ASN A 76 10.47 0.57 -6.72
CA ASN A 76 10.33 2.02 -6.82
C ASN A 76 9.33 2.62 -5.84
N VAL A 77 8.64 1.80 -5.04
CA VAL A 77 7.62 2.30 -4.12
C VAL A 77 8.18 2.36 -2.70
N PRO A 78 8.06 3.52 -2.01
CA PRO A 78 8.42 3.63 -0.61
C PRO A 78 7.66 2.60 0.22
N CYS A 79 8.41 1.87 1.05
CA CYS A 79 7.91 0.68 1.70
C CYS A 79 8.59 0.49 3.05
N ARG A 80 7.83 0.01 4.02
CA ARG A 80 8.31 -0.38 5.33
C ARG A 80 7.69 -1.71 5.69
N ALA A 81 8.49 -2.70 6.06
CA ALA A 81 7.98 -3.92 6.63
C ALA A 81 8.60 -4.19 7.99
N ARG A 82 7.80 -4.78 8.88
CA ARG A 82 8.20 -5.14 10.23
C ARG A 82 7.51 -6.45 10.63
N PRO A 83 8.07 -7.22 11.57
CA PRO A 83 7.35 -8.31 12.20
C PRO A 83 6.01 -7.81 12.77
N SER A 84 4.94 -8.57 12.54
CA SER A 84 3.61 -8.23 13.02
C SER A 84 3.52 -8.46 14.52
N ASN A 85 2.86 -7.55 15.23
CA ASN A 85 2.61 -7.71 16.67
C ASN A 85 1.63 -8.86 16.97
N LEU A 86 0.96 -9.38 15.93
CA LEU A 86 0.00 -10.47 16.03
C LEU A 86 0.66 -11.85 16.23
N SER A 87 1.97 -11.98 15.97
CA SER A 87 2.68 -13.24 16.14
C SER A 87 4.10 -13.03 16.69
N PRO A 88 4.45 -13.63 17.85
CA PRO A 88 5.77 -13.46 18.46
C PRO A 88 6.89 -14.21 17.73
N ASP A 89 6.55 -15.08 16.76
CA ASP A 89 7.50 -15.96 16.06
C ASP A 89 8.27 -15.29 14.90
N MET A 90 8.07 -13.98 14.67
CA MET A 90 8.64 -13.22 13.53
C MET A 90 8.27 -13.79 12.15
N GLN A 91 7.30 -14.70 12.08
CA GLN A 91 6.85 -15.28 10.81
C GLN A 91 5.79 -14.41 10.17
N ALA A 92 4.98 -13.72 10.97
CA ALA A 92 4.00 -12.76 10.50
C ALA A 92 4.63 -11.38 10.26
N TRP A 93 4.27 -10.73 9.17
CA TRP A 93 4.83 -9.43 8.75
C TRP A 93 3.73 -8.47 8.36
N ASP A 94 3.84 -7.25 8.88
CA ASP A 94 3.07 -6.10 8.42
C ASP A 94 3.93 -5.33 7.42
N ILE A 95 3.41 -5.08 6.22
CA ILE A 95 4.09 -4.30 5.18
C ILE A 95 3.23 -3.10 4.88
N GLN A 96 3.83 -1.93 4.85
CA GLN A 96 3.17 -0.68 4.50
C GLN A 96 3.86 -0.11 3.29
N THR A 97 3.08 0.23 2.27
CA THR A 97 3.58 0.93 1.08
C THR A 97 2.80 2.23 0.88
N LEU A 98 3.49 3.24 0.34
CA LEU A 98 2.93 4.56 0.07
C LEU A 98 2.98 4.82 -1.43
N ARG A 99 1.84 5.13 -2.02
CA ARG A 99 1.69 5.45 -3.43
C ARG A 99 1.11 6.84 -3.58
N GLU A 100 1.81 7.73 -4.26
CA GLU A 100 1.27 9.05 -4.60
C GLU A 100 0.27 8.93 -5.76
N GLN A 101 -0.84 9.63 -5.63
CA GLN A 101 -1.88 9.68 -6.64
C GLN A 101 -1.71 10.93 -7.51
N ASN A 102 -1.73 10.79 -8.84
CA ASN A 102 -1.66 11.98 -9.69
C ASN A 102 -3.01 12.67 -9.74
N THR A 103 -3.04 13.93 -9.31
CA THR A 103 -4.22 14.78 -9.45
C THR A 103 -4.46 15.12 -10.91
N ASN A 104 -5.64 14.79 -11.42
CA ASN A 104 -6.07 15.13 -12.78
C ASN A 104 -7.00 16.34 -12.80
N ARG A 105 -7.91 16.42 -11.83
CA ARG A 105 -8.92 17.48 -11.76
C ARG A 105 -9.24 17.81 -10.32
N VAL A 106 -9.46 19.08 -10.04
CA VAL A 106 -9.98 19.57 -8.76
C VAL A 106 -11.25 20.36 -9.01
N VAL A 107 -12.25 20.17 -8.17
CA VAL A 107 -13.52 20.89 -8.20
C VAL A 107 -13.73 21.52 -6.82
N GLY A 108 -13.87 22.83 -6.78
CA GLY A 108 -14.02 23.61 -5.56
C GLY A 108 -13.97 25.11 -5.86
N GLY A 109 -13.95 25.94 -4.83
CA GLY A 109 -13.67 27.37 -4.98
C GLY A 109 -12.28 27.59 -5.62
N VAL A 110 -12.11 28.70 -6.34
CA VAL A 110 -10.85 28.99 -7.07
C VAL A 110 -9.62 28.91 -6.16
N VAL A 111 -9.73 29.47 -4.94
CA VAL A 111 -8.66 29.44 -3.93
C VAL A 111 -8.38 28.02 -3.47
N ASP A 112 -9.40 27.28 -3.03
CA ASP A 112 -9.27 25.90 -2.53
C ASP A 112 -8.68 24.96 -3.59
N ALA A 113 -9.10 25.10 -4.85
CA ALA A 113 -8.57 24.34 -5.96
C ALA A 113 -7.09 24.69 -6.23
N ALA A 114 -6.71 25.97 -6.13
CA ALA A 114 -5.31 26.38 -6.25
C ALA A 114 -4.45 25.80 -5.12
N ILE A 115 -4.95 25.81 -3.88
CA ILE A 115 -4.27 25.18 -2.74
C ILE A 115 -4.04 23.69 -2.98
N MET A 116 -5.08 22.96 -3.40
CA MET A 116 -4.94 21.54 -3.72
C MET A 116 -3.88 21.29 -4.81
N ASN A 117 -3.87 22.08 -5.88
CA ASN A 117 -2.96 21.87 -7.01
C ASN A 117 -1.50 22.22 -6.71
N HIS A 118 -1.26 23.24 -5.88
CA HIS A 118 0.07 23.81 -5.70
C HIS A 118 0.72 23.49 -4.36
N CYS A 119 -0.05 23.02 -3.37
CA CYS A 119 0.45 22.83 -2.02
C CYS A 119 0.27 21.41 -1.48
N CYS A 120 -0.51 20.57 -2.16
CA CYS A 120 -0.92 19.28 -1.63
C CYS A 120 -0.72 18.12 -2.62
N SER A 121 -0.65 16.90 -2.10
CA SER A 121 -0.86 15.66 -2.85
C SER A 121 -1.77 14.69 -2.12
N VAL A 122 -2.40 13.81 -2.90
CA VAL A 122 -3.14 12.67 -2.38
C VAL A 122 -2.19 11.47 -2.32
N GLN A 123 -2.08 10.87 -1.14
CA GLN A 123 -1.29 9.67 -0.91
C GLN A 123 -2.21 8.51 -0.54
N GLU A 124 -2.07 7.40 -1.26
CA GLU A 124 -2.65 6.11 -0.91
C GLU A 124 -1.66 5.34 -0.04
N ARG A 125 -2.14 4.86 1.11
CA ARG A 125 -1.39 3.99 2.01
C ARG A 125 -2.06 2.62 2.02
N LEU A 126 -1.31 1.60 1.61
CA LEU A 126 -1.76 0.20 1.63
C LEU A 126 -0.98 -0.56 2.68
N THR A 127 -1.69 -1.31 3.51
CA THR A 127 -1.09 -2.17 4.53
C THR A 127 -1.44 -3.63 4.25
N PHE A 128 -0.41 -4.46 4.27
CA PHE A 128 -0.47 -5.88 3.97
C PHE A 128 -0.06 -6.71 5.15
N PHE A 129 -0.63 -7.90 5.20
CA PHE A 129 -0.24 -8.96 6.10
C PHE A 129 0.19 -10.18 5.31
N THR A 130 1.27 -10.83 5.74
CA THR A 130 1.71 -12.13 5.21
C THR A 130 2.44 -12.93 6.28
N GLN A 131 2.62 -14.22 6.01
CA GLN A 131 3.54 -15.08 6.74
C GLN A 131 4.73 -15.51 5.87
N LEU A 132 5.89 -15.78 6.49
CA LEU A 132 7.10 -16.32 5.85
C LEU A 132 7.11 -17.85 5.74
N VAL A 133 5.93 -18.44 5.64
CA VAL A 133 5.76 -19.86 5.30
C VAL A 133 5.53 -20.00 3.79
N ARG A 134 5.85 -21.18 3.26
CA ARG A 134 5.64 -21.47 1.84
C ARG A 134 4.15 -21.33 1.52
N GLY A 135 3.83 -20.70 0.40
CA GLY A 135 2.44 -20.59 -0.10
C GLY A 135 1.54 -19.57 0.59
N ALA A 136 1.88 -19.01 1.76
CA ALA A 136 1.02 -18.05 2.45
C ALA A 136 0.70 -16.83 1.57
N PRO A 137 -0.55 -16.41 1.37
CA PRO A 137 -0.83 -15.23 0.57
C PRO A 137 -0.35 -13.96 1.26
N MET A 138 -0.05 -12.92 0.47
CA MET A 138 -0.01 -11.55 0.98
C MET A 138 -1.38 -10.92 0.76
N SER A 139 -1.98 -10.43 1.83
CA SER A 139 -3.35 -9.89 1.81
C SER A 139 -3.33 -8.43 2.25
N ILE A 140 -4.12 -7.60 1.57
CA ILE A 140 -4.38 -6.23 2.02
C ILE A 140 -5.37 -6.33 3.17
N TYR A 141 -5.07 -5.73 4.30
CA TYR A 141 -6.03 -5.62 5.40
C TYR A 141 -6.41 -4.18 5.72
N ASP A 142 -5.63 -3.20 5.23
CA ASP A 142 -5.92 -1.80 5.48
C ASP A 142 -5.58 -0.90 4.30
N ARG A 143 -6.37 0.16 4.14
CA ARG A 143 -6.21 1.15 3.08
C ARG A 143 -6.68 2.52 3.55
N TYR A 144 -5.81 3.51 3.40
CA TYR A 144 -6.12 4.90 3.69
C TYR A 144 -5.75 5.81 2.54
N TYR A 145 -6.44 6.95 2.49
CA TYR A 145 -6.15 8.04 1.59
C TYR A 145 -5.92 9.28 2.42
N ASP A 146 -4.75 9.87 2.30
CA ASP A 146 -4.34 11.04 3.06
C ASP A 146 -4.04 12.18 2.08
N LEU A 147 -4.57 13.36 2.39
CA LEU A 147 -4.16 14.60 1.77
C LEU A 147 -2.97 15.15 2.55
N ARG A 148 -1.84 15.35 1.88
CA ARG A 148 -0.61 15.87 2.49
C ARG A 148 -0.31 17.23 1.91
N CYS A 149 -0.33 18.25 2.75
CA CYS A 149 -0.02 19.62 2.37
C CYS A 149 1.16 20.14 3.18
N ASP A 150 1.92 21.05 2.60
CA ASP A 150 3.01 21.72 3.30
C ASP A 150 3.24 23.15 2.78
N LYS A 151 3.85 23.98 3.62
CA LYS A 151 4.08 25.40 3.33
C LYS A 151 5.00 25.68 2.15
N PHE A 152 5.80 24.69 1.74
CA PHE A 152 6.72 24.79 0.61
C PHE A 152 6.12 24.16 -0.66
N GLY A 153 4.97 23.50 -0.56
CA GLY A 153 4.36 22.74 -1.65
C GLY A 153 5.23 21.58 -2.14
N MET A 154 6.15 21.04 -1.32
CA MET A 154 7.04 19.95 -1.74
C MET A 154 6.28 18.67 -2.12
N ASN A 155 5.06 18.51 -1.62
CA ASN A 155 4.20 17.40 -1.97
C ASN A 155 3.44 17.61 -3.29
N ALA A 156 3.39 18.84 -3.85
CA ALA A 156 2.62 19.13 -5.05
C ALA A 156 3.43 18.88 -6.34
N LYS A 157 2.72 18.54 -7.43
CA LYS A 157 3.33 18.38 -8.76
C LYS A 157 3.90 19.69 -9.31
N THR A 158 3.27 20.82 -8.98
CA THR A 158 3.69 22.15 -9.44
C THR A 158 3.67 23.12 -8.26
N PRO A 159 4.74 23.10 -7.43
CA PRO A 159 4.78 23.86 -6.18
C PRO A 159 4.71 25.38 -6.40
N LEU A 160 3.93 26.07 -5.55
CA LEU A 160 3.97 27.55 -5.44
C LEU A 160 4.20 27.96 -3.97
N PRO A 161 5.46 27.99 -3.49
CA PRO A 161 5.76 28.20 -2.08
C PRO A 161 5.18 29.48 -1.47
N ALA A 162 5.10 30.58 -2.24
CA ALA A 162 4.53 31.85 -1.77
C ALA A 162 3.04 31.74 -1.42
N MET A 163 2.29 30.98 -2.24
CA MET A 163 0.88 30.67 -1.98
C MET A 163 0.75 29.72 -0.78
N CYS A 164 1.57 28.66 -0.77
CA CYS A 164 1.50 27.62 0.25
C CYS A 164 1.91 28.12 1.64
N SER A 165 2.84 29.06 1.73
CA SER A 165 3.24 29.67 3.00
C SER A 165 2.11 30.49 3.63
N GLY A 166 1.27 31.15 2.82
CA GLY A 166 0.08 31.86 3.31
C GLY A 166 -1.04 30.92 3.75
N ALA A 167 -1.21 29.79 3.04
CA ALA A 167 -2.23 28.78 3.32
C ALA A 167 -1.88 27.85 4.51
N PHE A 168 -0.58 27.64 4.75
CA PHE A 168 -0.03 26.75 5.77
C PHE A 168 1.12 27.47 6.51
N PRO A 169 0.83 28.42 7.42
CA PRO A 169 1.86 29.28 8.01
C PRO A 169 2.83 28.58 8.98
N GLY A 170 2.62 27.30 9.30
CA GLY A 170 3.46 26.52 10.20
C GLY A 170 4.51 25.66 9.48
N ASP A 171 5.60 25.34 10.18
CA ASP A 171 6.66 24.45 9.67
C ASP A 171 6.23 22.98 9.55
N ARG A 172 5.08 22.62 10.11
CA ARG A 172 4.59 21.24 10.15
C ARG A 172 3.78 20.94 8.90
N ARG A 173 4.03 19.76 8.33
CA ARG A 173 3.17 19.18 7.29
C ARG A 173 1.79 18.94 7.86
N THR A 174 0.78 19.33 7.11
CA THR A 174 -0.62 19.08 7.44
C THR A 174 -1.07 17.81 6.73
N ILE A 175 -1.72 16.92 7.46
CA ILE A 175 -2.23 15.66 6.93
C ILE A 175 -3.70 15.56 7.30
N TRP A 176 -4.55 15.36 6.30
CA TRP A 176 -5.99 15.16 6.50
C TRP A 176 -6.45 13.87 5.84
N PRO A 177 -7.23 13.03 6.54
CA PRO A 177 -7.81 11.84 5.93
C PRO A 177 -8.84 12.26 4.86
N LEU A 178 -8.84 11.56 3.74
CA LEU A 178 -9.79 11.76 2.65
C LEU A 178 -10.81 10.62 2.61
N LYS A 179 -12.05 10.97 2.27
CA LYS A 179 -13.05 9.97 1.86
C LYS A 179 -12.97 9.83 0.34
N CYS A 180 -12.51 8.68 -0.14
CA CYS A 180 -12.35 8.40 -1.56
C CYS A 180 -13.27 7.27 -2.02
N SER A 181 -13.81 7.42 -3.22
CA SER A 181 -14.56 6.40 -3.95
C SER A 181 -13.89 6.10 -5.28
N MET A 182 -13.89 4.84 -5.69
CA MET A 182 -13.35 4.44 -6.99
C MET A 182 -14.33 4.87 -8.09
N THR A 183 -13.82 5.53 -9.13
CA THR A 183 -14.66 6.02 -10.23
C THR A 183 -14.64 5.07 -11.42
N VAL A 184 -13.49 4.49 -11.75
CA VAL A 184 -13.30 3.50 -12.82
C VAL A 184 -12.13 2.56 -12.46
N GLY A 185 -12.24 1.29 -12.86
CA GLY A 185 -11.15 0.31 -12.71
C GLY A 185 -11.01 -0.24 -11.29
N THR A 186 -9.84 -0.80 -11.00
CA THR A 186 -9.55 -1.47 -9.73
C THR A 186 -8.39 -0.75 -9.03
N CYS A 187 -8.63 -0.08 -7.90
CA CYS A 187 -7.55 0.28 -6.98
C CYS A 187 -7.05 -0.96 -6.21
N GLY A 188 -6.98 -2.10 -6.89
CA GLY A 188 -6.69 -3.41 -6.33
C GLY A 188 -5.23 -3.79 -6.49
N ILE A 189 -4.95 -5.02 -6.11
CA ILE A 189 -3.62 -5.61 -6.25
C ILE A 189 -3.80 -6.97 -6.89
N ALA A 190 -2.97 -7.24 -7.89
CA ALA A 190 -2.79 -8.57 -8.44
C ALA A 190 -1.39 -9.08 -8.07
N TRP A 191 -1.21 -10.39 -8.08
CA TRP A 191 0.06 -11.02 -7.79
C TRP A 191 0.57 -11.75 -9.04
N GLY A 192 1.81 -11.48 -9.40
CA GLY A 192 2.56 -12.25 -10.39
C GLY A 192 3.17 -13.51 -9.79
N THR A 193 3.90 -14.25 -10.62
CA THR A 193 4.60 -15.47 -10.23
C THR A 193 6.08 -15.20 -10.00
N VAL A 194 6.67 -15.88 -9.01
CA VAL A 194 8.12 -15.87 -8.77
C VAL A 194 8.74 -17.12 -9.41
N LEU A 195 9.63 -16.93 -10.37
CA LEU A 195 10.39 -17.99 -11.04
C LEU A 195 11.71 -18.32 -10.28
N PRO A 196 12.38 -19.44 -10.62
CA PRO A 196 13.72 -19.73 -10.12
C PRO A 196 14.67 -18.54 -10.27
N GLY A 197 15.54 -18.32 -9.28
CA GLY A 197 16.38 -17.13 -9.22
C GLY A 197 15.68 -15.86 -8.72
N ARG A 198 14.42 -15.96 -8.25
CA ARG A 198 13.61 -14.84 -7.72
C ARG A 198 13.25 -13.79 -8.77
N VAL A 199 13.11 -14.23 -10.02
CA VAL A 199 12.66 -13.40 -11.14
C VAL A 199 11.14 -13.25 -11.06
N CYS A 200 10.65 -12.01 -11.18
CA CYS A 200 9.21 -11.75 -11.20
C CYS A 200 8.64 -11.83 -12.62
N GLN A 201 7.61 -12.67 -12.79
CA GLN A 201 6.80 -12.75 -13.98
C GLN A 201 5.42 -12.17 -13.69
N PHE A 202 5.13 -11.01 -14.29
CA PHE A 202 3.91 -10.23 -14.05
C PHE A 202 2.86 -10.48 -15.14
N ASP A 203 2.68 -11.75 -15.49
CA ASP A 203 1.63 -12.12 -16.44
C ASP A 203 0.28 -11.91 -15.76
N ARG A 204 -0.68 -11.37 -16.51
CA ARG A 204 -2.02 -11.17 -15.98
C ARG A 204 -2.59 -12.54 -15.59
N PRO A 205 -3.16 -12.72 -14.39
CA PRO A 205 -3.95 -13.91 -14.13
C PRO A 205 -5.03 -14.01 -15.21
N GLN A 206 -5.19 -15.19 -15.79
CA GLN A 206 -6.36 -15.46 -16.62
C GLN A 206 -7.61 -15.25 -15.76
N PRO A 207 -8.68 -14.64 -16.30
CA PRO A 207 -9.93 -14.51 -15.56
C PRO A 207 -10.38 -15.90 -15.11
N MET A 208 -10.63 -16.04 -13.79
CA MET A 208 -11.31 -17.21 -13.23
C MET A 208 -12.75 -17.28 -13.70
#